data_AF-A0A820ABB3-F1
#
_entry.id   AF-A0A820ABB3-F1
#
_cell.length_a   1.000
_cell.length_b   1.000
_cell.length_c   1.000
_cell.angle_alpha   90.00
_cell.angle_beta   90.00
_cell.angle_gamma   90.00
#
_symmetry.space_group_name_H-M   'P 1'
#
loop_
_entity.id
_entity.type
_entity.pdbx_description
1 polymer ?
#
loop_
_entity_poly.entity_id
_entity_poly.type
_entity_poly.pdbx_seq_one_letter_code
_entity_poly.pdbx_strand_id
1 'polypeptide(L)'
;MERTVTLNYPGCFDDGRTMHEFIHTLGFYHEQSRPDRDAYVEIIWKNIQTNTQSNFQKYDNTAVNTLNTPYDYASIMHYEETAFSINSSPTIKLLQANVKTGQRYKLSPIDIQEIRQFYNCPATGSLLTTAMPTTT
;
A
#
# COMPACT_ATOMS: atom_id res chain seq x y z
N MET A 1 -16.22 4.64 17.43
CA MET A 1 -16.08 3.35 16.73
C MET A 1 -14.62 2.98 16.83
N GLU A 2 -14.31 1.84 17.43
CA GLU A 2 -12.92 1.38 17.59
C GLU A 2 -12.44 0.70 16.31
N ARG A 3 -11.17 0.90 15.93
CA ARG A 3 -10.51 0.15 14.87
C ARG A 3 -9.25 -0.48 15.43
N THR A 4 -9.12 -1.80 15.27
CA THR A 4 -8.03 -2.59 15.86
C THR A 4 -6.99 -2.92 14.81
N VAL A 5 -5.71 -2.69 15.13
CA VAL A 5 -4.56 -3.18 14.38
C VAL A 5 -3.96 -4.36 15.13
N THR A 6 -3.71 -5.47 14.43
CA THR A 6 -3.15 -6.70 15.04
C THR A 6 -1.77 -6.99 14.47
N LEU A 7 -0.76 -6.95 15.33
CA LEU A 7 0.64 -7.28 14.99
C LEU A 7 1.09 -8.48 15.82
N ASN A 8 0.73 -9.69 15.36
CA ASN A 8 1.09 -10.92 16.06
C ASN A 8 2.60 -11.18 16.03
N TYR A 9 3.13 -11.64 17.17
CA TYR A 9 4.49 -12.16 17.28
C TYR A 9 4.47 -13.69 17.47
N PRO A 10 5.30 -14.47 16.76
CA PRO A 10 6.24 -14.04 15.72
C PRO A 10 5.55 -13.87 14.34
N GLY A 11 6.10 -13.03 13.48
CA GLY A 11 5.77 -13.00 12.05
C GLY A 11 5.15 -11.72 11.52
N CYS A 12 4.34 -10.99 12.30
CA CYS A 12 3.76 -9.71 11.88
C CYS A 12 4.43 -8.50 12.56
N PHE A 13 5.19 -8.72 13.62
CA PHE A 13 5.87 -7.67 14.37
C PHE A 13 7.31 -7.45 13.85
N ASP A 14 7.41 -6.80 12.70
CA ASP A 14 8.63 -6.21 12.15
C ASP A 14 8.33 -4.81 11.59
N ASP A 15 9.38 -4.01 11.37
CA ASP A 15 9.23 -2.61 10.95
C ASP A 15 8.39 -2.46 9.67
N GLY A 16 8.61 -3.33 8.69
CA GLY A 16 7.93 -3.27 7.39
C GLY A 16 6.45 -3.60 7.47
N ARG A 17 6.11 -4.70 8.14
CA ARG A 17 4.71 -5.09 8.35
C ARG A 17 3.99 -4.11 9.27
N THR A 18 4.68 -3.58 10.28
CA THR A 18 4.14 -2.52 11.12
C THR A 18 3.79 -1.31 10.27
N MET A 19 4.72 -0.80 9.44
CA MET A 19 4.43 0.32 8.52
C MET A 19 3.24 0.04 7.60
N HIS A 20 3.13 -1.16 7.03
CA HIS A 20 2.01 -1.58 6.18
C HIS A 20 0.65 -1.45 6.89
N GLU A 21 0.52 -1.98 8.10
CA GLU A 21 -0.75 -1.93 8.85
C GLU A 21 -1.09 -0.50 9.32
N PHE A 22 -0.09 0.30 9.65
CA PHE A 22 -0.31 1.71 9.97
C PHE A 22 -0.76 2.51 8.74
N ILE A 23 -0.25 2.20 7.54
CA ILE A 23 -0.71 2.85 6.30
C ILE A 23 -2.16 2.48 5.97
N HIS A 24 -2.59 1.25 6.22
CA HIS A 24 -4.02 0.91 6.17
C HIS A 24 -4.85 1.78 7.11
N THR A 25 -4.34 2.05 8.33
CA THR A 25 -5.01 2.92 9.30
C THR A 25 -5.08 4.38 8.82
N LEU A 26 -4.09 4.83 8.04
CA LEU A 26 -4.09 6.15 7.38
C LEU A 26 -5.05 6.24 6.18
N GLY A 27 -5.70 5.14 5.79
CA GLY A 27 -6.76 5.13 4.77
C GLY A 27 -6.33 4.64 3.39
N PHE A 28 -5.18 3.98 3.28
CA PHE A 28 -4.69 3.45 2.00
C PHE A 28 -5.02 1.97 1.84
N TYR A 29 -5.47 1.61 0.64
CA TYR A 29 -5.70 0.21 0.25
C TYR A 29 -4.44 -0.39 -0.40
N HIS A 30 -4.48 -1.68 -0.71
CA HIS A 30 -3.40 -2.33 -1.41
C HIS A 30 -3.23 -1.79 -2.83
N GLU A 31 -1.97 -1.68 -3.28
CA GLU A 31 -1.62 -1.12 -4.59
C GLU A 31 -2.19 -1.98 -5.75
N GLN A 32 -2.24 -3.31 -5.60
CA GLN A 32 -2.85 -4.20 -6.61
C GLN A 32 -4.39 -4.11 -6.71
N SER A 33 -5.03 -3.33 -5.82
CA SER A 33 -6.46 -3.07 -5.83
C SER A 33 -6.80 -1.71 -6.47
N ARG A 34 -5.81 -0.96 -6.97
CA ARG A 34 -6.06 0.28 -7.72
C ARG A 34 -6.97 0.04 -8.94
N PRO A 35 -7.81 1.02 -9.33
CA PRO A 35 -8.72 0.91 -10.47
C PRO A 35 -7.98 0.68 -11.80
N ASP A 36 -6.79 1.26 -11.93
CA ASP A 36 -5.92 1.23 -13.11
C ASP A 36 -4.93 0.04 -13.13
N ARG A 37 -4.95 -0.84 -12.12
CA ARG A 37 -3.93 -1.89 -11.95
C ARG A 37 -3.76 -2.83 -13.16
N ASP A 38 -4.82 -3.08 -13.94
CA ASP A 38 -4.77 -3.99 -15.11
C ASP A 38 -3.85 -3.47 -16.24
N ALA A 39 -3.43 -2.21 -16.20
CA ALA A 39 -2.40 -1.68 -17.10
C ALA A 39 -0.97 -2.05 -16.68
N TYR A 40 -0.79 -2.55 -15.46
CA TYR A 40 0.51 -2.78 -14.81
C TYR A 40 0.71 -4.23 -14.39
N VAL A 41 -0.35 -4.89 -13.95
CA VAL A 41 -0.32 -6.28 -13.50
C VAL A 41 -1.52 -7.09 -14.01
N GLU A 42 -1.31 -8.38 -14.18
CA GLU A 42 -2.35 -9.38 -14.48
C GLU A 42 -2.56 -10.28 -13.26
N ILE A 43 -3.83 -10.46 -12.84
CA ILE A 43 -4.17 -11.40 -11.77
C ILE A 43 -4.43 -12.79 -12.34
N ILE A 44 -3.63 -13.77 -11.90
CA ILE A 44 -3.73 -15.16 -12.31
C ILE A 44 -4.69 -15.90 -11.37
N TRP A 45 -5.99 -15.69 -11.57
CA TRP A 45 -7.07 -16.18 -10.70
C TRP A 45 -7.01 -17.69 -10.40
N LYS A 46 -6.58 -18.51 -11.37
CA LYS A 46 -6.46 -19.96 -11.22
C LYS A 46 -5.41 -20.40 -10.19
N ASN A 47 -4.46 -19.52 -9.86
CA ASN A 47 -3.40 -19.81 -8.88
C ASN A 47 -3.78 -19.33 -7.46
N ILE A 48 -4.91 -18.64 -7.28
CA ILE A 48 -5.32 -18.04 -6.01
C ILE A 48 -6.19 -19.02 -5.21
N GLN A 49 -5.94 -19.10 -3.90
CA GLN A 49 -6.79 -19.88 -2.98
C GLN A 49 -8.25 -19.40 -3.06
N THR A 50 -9.19 -20.32 -3.27
CA THR A 50 -10.60 -20.01 -3.58
C THR A 50 -11.24 -19.01 -2.60
N ASN A 51 -10.97 -19.15 -1.30
CA ASN A 51 -11.56 -18.29 -0.26
C ASN A 51 -10.88 -16.91 -0.09
N THR A 52 -9.89 -16.59 -0.93
CA THR A 52 -9.07 -15.37 -0.83
C THR A 52 -9.14 -14.49 -2.08
N GLN A 53 -9.90 -14.91 -3.10
CA GLN A 53 -10.02 -14.19 -4.37
C GLN A 53 -10.55 -12.75 -4.20
N SER A 54 -11.37 -12.49 -3.18
CA SER A 54 -11.83 -11.15 -2.83
C SER A 54 -10.69 -10.17 -2.55
N ASN A 55 -9.53 -10.65 -2.08
CA ASN A 55 -8.37 -9.82 -1.75
C ASN A 55 -7.66 -9.21 -2.98
N PHE A 56 -8.04 -9.65 -4.18
CA PHE A 56 -7.48 -9.19 -5.46
C PHE A 56 -8.46 -8.33 -6.26
N GLN A 57 -9.64 -8.05 -5.69
CA GLN A 57 -10.62 -7.18 -6.30
C GLN A 57 -10.09 -5.75 -6.36
N LYS A 58 -10.49 -5.04 -7.42
CA LYS A 58 -10.20 -3.62 -7.58
C LYS A 58 -11.25 -2.80 -6.85
N TYR A 59 -10.83 -1.63 -6.39
CA TYR A 59 -11.75 -0.56 -6.07
C TYR A 59 -12.01 0.29 -7.31
N ASP A 60 -13.17 0.95 -7.37
CA ASP A 60 -13.46 1.93 -8.40
C ASP A 60 -13.05 3.35 -7.97
N ASN A 61 -13.12 4.30 -8.89
CA ASN A 61 -12.78 5.71 -8.64
C ASN A 61 -13.74 6.42 -7.66
N THR A 62 -14.82 5.78 -7.23
CA THR A 62 -15.72 6.32 -6.20
C THR A 62 -15.27 5.95 -4.79
N ALA A 63 -14.59 4.80 -4.66
CA ALA A 63 -14.05 4.31 -3.40
C ALA A 63 -12.60 4.74 -3.16
N VAL A 64 -11.78 4.88 -4.20
CA VAL A 64 -10.37 5.24 -4.08
C VAL A 64 -9.96 6.35 -5.05
N ASN A 65 -8.94 7.11 -4.67
CA ASN A 65 -8.31 8.14 -5.48
C ASN A 65 -6.83 7.80 -5.61
N THR A 66 -6.30 7.79 -6.84
CA THR A 66 -4.89 7.52 -7.12
C THR A 66 -3.97 8.70 -6.82
N LEU A 67 -4.51 9.83 -6.37
CA LEU A 67 -3.78 11.06 -6.06
C LEU A 67 -2.88 11.56 -7.21
N ASN A 68 -3.21 11.16 -8.44
CA ASN A 68 -2.42 11.40 -9.65
C ASN A 68 -0.96 10.90 -9.55
N THR A 69 -0.71 9.83 -8.79
CA THR A 69 0.59 9.15 -8.74
C THR A 69 0.65 7.99 -9.74
N PRO A 70 1.85 7.69 -10.28
CA PRO A 70 2.04 6.48 -11.08
C PRO A 70 1.88 5.23 -10.22
N TYR A 71 1.56 4.10 -10.86
CA TYR A 71 1.49 2.80 -10.18
C TYR A 71 2.83 2.41 -9.57
N ASP A 72 2.84 2.04 -8.31
CA ASP A 72 4.07 1.80 -7.56
C ASP A 72 4.31 0.32 -7.23
N TYR A 73 5.05 -0.36 -8.11
CA TYR A 73 5.50 -1.74 -7.85
C TYR A 73 6.29 -1.88 -6.53
N ALA A 74 6.98 -0.83 -6.09
CA ALA A 74 7.79 -0.85 -4.88
C ALA A 74 7.01 -0.45 -3.62
N SER A 75 5.71 -0.15 -3.74
CA SER A 75 4.87 0.24 -2.61
C SER A 75 4.90 -0.83 -1.54
N ILE A 76 4.99 -0.41 -0.28
CA ILE A 76 4.85 -1.33 0.86
C ILE A 76 3.43 -1.92 0.92
N MET A 77 2.47 -1.28 0.25
CA MET A 77 1.07 -1.71 0.13
C MET A 77 0.85 -2.71 -1.01
N HIS A 78 1.85 -2.98 -1.85
CA HIS A 78 1.71 -3.97 -2.90
C HIS A 78 1.92 -5.40 -2.36
N TYR A 79 1.10 -6.34 -2.78
CA TYR A 79 1.32 -7.77 -2.53
C TYR A 79 2.54 -8.31 -3.26
N GLU A 80 3.16 -9.34 -2.69
CA GLU A 80 4.15 -10.15 -3.39
C GLU A 80 3.50 -10.97 -4.52
N GLU A 81 4.31 -11.35 -5.52
CA GLU A 81 3.84 -12.04 -6.73
C GLU A 81 3.15 -13.37 -6.45
N THR A 82 3.46 -14.04 -5.33
CA THR A 82 2.91 -15.35 -4.93
C THR A 82 1.86 -15.28 -3.82
N ALA A 83 1.37 -14.08 -3.48
CA ALA A 83 0.42 -13.90 -2.38
C ALA A 83 -0.80 -14.81 -2.56
N PHE A 84 -1.20 -15.52 -1.50
CA PHE A 84 -2.33 -16.45 -1.48
C PHE A 84 -2.31 -17.53 -2.58
N SER A 85 -1.13 -17.92 -3.04
CA SER A 85 -0.98 -18.96 -4.05
C SER A 85 -1.38 -20.34 -3.51
N ILE A 86 -1.95 -21.19 -4.39
CA ILE A 86 -2.26 -22.60 -4.09
C ILE A 86 -1.07 -23.54 -4.32
N ASN A 87 -0.05 -23.10 -5.06
CA ASN A 87 1.03 -23.94 -5.57
C ASN A 87 2.37 -23.19 -5.67
N SER A 88 2.53 -22.10 -4.92
CA SER A 88 3.68 -21.19 -4.97
C SER A 88 3.96 -20.58 -6.34
N SER A 89 3.06 -20.74 -7.32
CA SER A 89 3.14 -20.04 -8.60
C SER A 89 2.63 -18.61 -8.45
N PRO A 90 3.04 -17.67 -9.33
CA PRO A 90 2.58 -16.30 -9.27
C PRO A 90 1.05 -16.19 -9.36
N THR A 91 0.47 -15.40 -8.46
CA THR A 91 -0.92 -14.93 -8.48
C THR A 91 -1.02 -13.53 -9.09
N ILE A 92 0.07 -12.76 -9.05
CA ILE A 92 0.20 -11.46 -9.72
C ILE A 92 1.37 -11.55 -10.70
N LYS A 93 1.11 -11.25 -11.98
CA LYS A 93 2.11 -11.18 -13.03
C LYS A 93 2.36 -9.73 -13.41
N LEU A 94 3.62 -9.31 -13.39
CA LEU A 94 4.02 -7.94 -13.71
C LEU A 94 4.12 -7.78 -15.24
N LEU A 95 3.56 -6.69 -15.78
CA LEU A 95 3.59 -6.41 -17.22
C LEU A 95 4.83 -5.60 -17.63
N GLN A 96 5.51 -4.99 -16.67
CA GLN A 96 6.79 -4.31 -16.87
C GLN A 96 7.98 -5.23 -16.56
N ALA A 97 9.04 -5.15 -17.36
CA ALA A 97 10.28 -5.87 -17.10
C ALA A 97 11.12 -5.19 -15.99
N ASN A 98 11.94 -5.98 -15.30
CA ASN A 98 12.90 -5.51 -14.28
C ASN A 98 12.28 -4.78 -13.07
N VAL A 99 11.02 -5.05 -12.76
CA VAL A 99 10.36 -4.62 -11.51
C VAL A 99 10.08 -5.82 -10.61
N LYS A 100 9.85 -5.56 -9.32
CA LYS A 100 9.47 -6.55 -8.30
C LYS A 100 8.47 -5.93 -7.34
N THR A 101 7.63 -6.75 -6.72
CA THR A 101 6.63 -6.30 -5.75
C THR A 101 6.75 -7.07 -4.42
N GLY A 102 5.99 -6.63 -3.40
CA GLY A 102 5.89 -7.35 -2.13
C GLY A 102 6.98 -7.02 -1.11
N GLN A 103 7.78 -5.98 -1.33
CA GLN A 103 8.77 -5.56 -0.35
C GLN A 103 8.10 -5.15 0.98
N ARG A 104 8.74 -5.48 2.10
CA ARG A 104 8.34 -5.10 3.47
C ARG A 104 9.54 -4.56 4.23
N TYR A 105 10.27 -3.62 3.63
CA TYR A 105 11.47 -3.01 4.23
C TYR A 105 11.27 -1.53 4.54
N LYS A 106 10.65 -0.77 3.63
CA LYS A 106 10.49 0.69 3.78
C LYS A 106 9.31 1.22 2.98
N LEU A 107 8.90 2.44 3.29
CA LEU A 107 8.03 3.20 2.39
C LEU A 107 8.76 3.53 1.11
N SER A 108 8.08 3.38 -0.03
CA SER A 108 8.57 3.91 -1.28
C SER A 108 8.50 5.45 -1.28
N PRO A 109 9.20 6.13 -2.20
CA PRO A 109 9.01 7.57 -2.40
C PRO A 109 7.56 7.95 -2.74
N ILE A 110 6.82 7.07 -3.43
CA ILE A 110 5.43 7.31 -3.82
C ILE A 110 4.50 7.11 -2.62
N ASP A 111 4.69 6.08 -1.78
CA ASP A 111 3.95 5.91 -0.52
C ASP A 111 4.03 7.20 0.34
N ILE A 112 5.24 7.77 0.47
CA ILE A 112 5.45 9.01 1.23
C ILE A 112 4.76 10.20 0.56
N GLN A 113 4.83 10.30 -0.76
CA GLN A 113 4.18 11.37 -1.52
C GLN A 113 2.67 11.33 -1.35
N GLU A 114 2.06 10.15 -1.48
CA GLU A 114 0.62 9.93 -1.36
C GLU A 114 0.12 10.28 0.04
N ILE A 115 0.80 9.83 1.09
CA ILE A 115 0.45 10.19 2.47
C ILE A 115 0.50 11.72 2.66
N ARG A 116 1.54 12.37 2.14
CA ARG A 116 1.67 13.84 2.25
C ARG A 116 0.57 14.57 1.49
N GLN A 117 0.24 14.13 0.28
CA GLN A 117 -0.82 14.72 -0.52
C GLN A 117 -2.18 14.52 0.15
N PHE A 118 -2.47 13.32 0.64
CA PHE A 118 -3.75 13.00 1.29
C PHE A 118 -3.99 13.84 2.56
N TYR A 119 -2.94 14.05 3.36
CA TYR A 119 -3.02 14.82 4.60
C TYR A 119 -2.58 16.29 4.47
N ASN A 120 -2.36 16.80 3.25
CA ASN A 120 -1.88 18.16 2.98
C ASN A 120 -0.64 18.54 3.82
N CYS A 121 0.30 17.60 3.98
CA CYS A 121 1.52 17.84 4.72
C CYS A 121 2.40 18.87 3.99
N PRO A 122 3.05 19.80 4.70
CA PRO A 122 4.01 20.72 4.10
C PRO A 122 5.19 19.95 3.48
N ALA A 123 5.79 20.49 2.42
CA ALA A 123 7.06 19.99 1.92
C ALA A 123 8.11 20.02 3.05
N THR A 124 8.91 18.95 3.16
CA THR A 124 10.00 18.85 4.13
C THR A 124 10.91 20.07 4.03
N GLY A 125 10.91 20.91 5.08
CA GLY A 125 11.60 22.20 5.11
C GLY A 125 10.71 23.37 5.55
N SER A 126 9.39 23.24 5.45
CA SER A 126 8.47 24.18 6.10
C SER A 126 8.27 23.75 7.56
N LEU A 127 9.27 24.06 8.40
CA LEU A 127 9.02 24.13 9.84
C LEU A 127 7.85 25.09 10.02
N LEU A 128 6.77 24.63 10.65
CA LEU A 128 5.77 25.54 11.19
C LEU A 128 6.52 26.50 12.11
N THR A 129 6.75 27.73 11.66
CA THR A 129 7.12 28.83 12.54
C THR A 129 5.87 29.20 13.33
N THR A 130 5.34 28.27 14.15
CA THR A 130 4.47 28.67 15.24
C THR A 130 5.39 29.31 16.26
N ALA A 131 5.56 30.63 16.13
CA ALA A 131 6.04 31.47 17.20
C ALA A 131 5.28 31.06 18.47
N MET A 132 6.02 30.71 19.52
CA MET A 132 5.41 30.44 20.82
C MET A 132 4.59 31.67 21.21
N PRO A 133 3.33 31.52 21.63
CA PRO A 133 2.56 32.66 22.11
C PRO A 133 3.27 33.22 23.34
N THR A 134 3.72 34.46 23.25
CA THR A 134 4.25 35.21 24.39
C THR A 134 3.08 35.49 25.33
N THR A 135 3.15 34.94 26.54
CA THR A 135 2.24 35.27 27.62
C THR A 135 2.62 36.61 28.24
N THR A 136 1.71 37.58 28.16
CA THR A 136 1.55 38.69 29.12
C THR A 136 0.07 38.98 29.27
#